data_AF-F2I2X3-F1
#
_entry.id   AF-F2I2X3-F1
#
_cell.length_a   1.000
_cell.length_b   1.000
_cell.length_c   1.000
_cell.angle_alpha   90.00
_cell.angle_beta   90.00
_cell.angle_gamma   90.00
#
_symmetry.space_group_name_H-M   'P 1'
#
loop_
_entity.id
_entity.type
_entity.pdbx_description
1 polymer ?
#
loop_
_entity_poly.entity_id
_entity_poly.type
_entity_poly.pdbx_seq_one_letter_code
_entity_poly.pdbx_strand_id
1 'polypeptide(L)'
;MKKKLSTKISKEDLETWDNFIKETRSVEDKDIKLSPEQNFENTKTYDLRIDLHGYTIEESFRKIDQLFIFAKENNVKKALIITGKGIHSNKENDPYASKDLSLLRYAVPDYINKNYSQNIISIETSPISLGGEGSMIVTLKKM
;
A
#
# COMPACT_ATOMS: atom_id res chain seq x y z
N MET A 1 -22.24 43.24 -0.94
CA MET A 1 -22.38 42.50 0.33
C MET A 1 -22.27 41.00 0.03
N LYS A 2 -21.32 40.27 0.61
CA LYS A 2 -21.21 38.81 0.40
C LYS A 2 -22.33 38.12 1.19
N LYS A 3 -23.17 37.36 0.50
CA LYS A 3 -24.31 36.63 1.08
C LYS A 3 -23.76 35.57 2.05
N LYS A 4 -24.17 35.61 3.32
CA LYS A 4 -23.75 34.63 4.34
C LYS A 4 -24.29 33.26 3.93
N LEU A 5 -23.41 32.25 3.84
CA LEU A 5 -23.82 30.88 3.49
C LEU A 5 -24.84 30.39 4.54
N SER A 6 -25.99 29.92 4.08
CA SER A 6 -26.99 29.32 4.95
C SER A 6 -26.44 28.01 5.51
N THR A 7 -26.45 27.85 6.83
CA THR A 7 -26.12 26.59 7.50
C THR A 7 -27.31 25.64 7.59
N LYS A 8 -28.49 26.06 7.10
CA LYS A 8 -29.68 25.22 7.05
C LYS A 8 -29.62 24.32 5.83
N ILE A 9 -29.81 23.03 6.06
CA ILE A 9 -29.95 21.99 5.05
C ILE A 9 -31.05 22.42 4.07
N SER A 10 -30.72 22.46 2.78
CA SER A 10 -31.67 22.80 1.73
C SER A 10 -32.55 21.60 1.38
N LYS A 11 -33.63 21.85 0.64
CA LYS A 11 -34.48 20.77 0.12
C LYS A 11 -33.71 19.87 -0.86
N GLU A 12 -32.83 20.47 -1.66
CA GLU A 12 -31.95 19.77 -2.61
C GLU A 12 -30.95 18.87 -1.88
N ASP A 13 -30.40 19.32 -0.74
CA ASP A 13 -29.52 18.49 0.10
C ASP A 13 -30.25 17.25 0.63
N LEU A 14 -31.50 17.42 1.10
CA LEU A 14 -32.33 16.32 1.60
C LEU A 14 -32.65 15.31 0.49
N GLU A 15 -33.01 15.79 -0.70
CA GLU A 15 -33.34 14.94 -1.85
C GLU A 15 -32.11 14.19 -2.37
N THR A 16 -30.96 14.86 -2.40
CA THR A 16 -29.67 14.23 -2.76
C THR A 16 -29.29 13.15 -1.75
N TRP A 17 -29.50 13.39 -0.45
CA TRP A 17 -29.23 12.39 0.58
C TRP A 17 -30.17 11.18 0.46
N ASP A 18 -31.47 11.42 0.27
CA ASP A 18 -32.44 10.34 0.12
C ASP A 18 -32.16 9.48 -1.14
N ASN A 19 -31.77 10.12 -2.25
CA ASN A 19 -31.34 9.43 -3.46
C ASN A 19 -30.07 8.61 -3.24
N PHE A 20 -29.05 9.17 -2.56
CA PHE A 20 -27.84 8.41 -2.23
C PHE A 20 -28.18 7.16 -1.43
N ILE A 21 -28.98 7.26 -0.36
CA ILE A 21 -29.33 6.08 0.47
C ILE A 21 -30.10 5.03 -0.34
N LYS A 22 -31.01 5.46 -1.23
CA LYS A 22 -31.81 4.56 -2.06
C LYS A 22 -31.02 3.91 -3.19
N GLU A 23 -30.06 4.63 -3.79
CA GLU A 23 -29.29 4.18 -4.94
C GLU A 23 -27.98 3.49 -4.56
N THR A 24 -27.45 3.72 -3.35
CA THR A 24 -26.29 2.97 -2.87
C THR A 24 -26.67 1.51 -2.69
N ARG A 25 -26.25 0.69 -3.66
CA ARG A 25 -26.15 -0.77 -3.47
C ARG A 25 -25.25 -1.02 -2.26
N SER A 26 -25.57 -2.07 -1.49
CA SER A 26 -24.86 -2.41 -0.25
C SER A 26 -23.35 -2.29 -0.45
N VAL A 27 -22.68 -1.58 0.45
CA VAL A 27 -21.22 -1.53 0.49
C VAL A 27 -20.73 -2.98 0.53
N GLU A 28 -19.94 -3.36 -0.47
CA GLU A 28 -19.34 -4.70 -0.51
C GLU A 28 -18.53 -4.89 0.77
N ASP A 29 -18.84 -5.96 1.50
CA ASP A 29 -18.10 -6.32 2.70
C ASP A 29 -16.73 -6.86 2.27
N LYS A 30 -15.70 -6.02 2.47
CA LYS A 30 -14.31 -6.31 2.13
C LYS A 30 -13.67 -7.38 3.03
N ASP A 31 -14.36 -7.78 4.09
CA ASP A 31 -13.95 -8.85 5.00
C ASP A 31 -14.59 -10.20 4.63
N ILE A 32 -15.48 -10.26 3.64
CA ILE A 32 -15.97 -11.53 3.08
C ILE A 32 -14.78 -12.25 2.46
N LYS A 33 -14.29 -13.27 3.17
CA LYS A 33 -13.38 -14.26 2.61
C LYS A 33 -14.16 -15.04 1.55
N LEU A 34 -13.97 -14.68 0.28
CA LEU A 34 -14.44 -15.45 -0.87
C LEU A 34 -14.08 -16.92 -0.67
N SER A 35 -15.05 -17.81 -0.91
CA SER A 35 -14.85 -19.25 -0.75
C SER A 35 -13.65 -19.72 -1.59
N PRO A 36 -12.91 -20.76 -1.16
CA PRO A 36 -11.71 -21.24 -1.85
C PRO A 36 -11.94 -21.57 -3.33
N GLU A 37 -13.18 -21.92 -3.69
CA GLU A 37 -13.59 -22.34 -5.03
C GLU A 37 -13.74 -21.17 -6.02
N GLN A 38 -13.93 -19.94 -5.53
CA GLN A 38 -13.94 -18.72 -6.37
C GLN A 38 -12.54 -18.12 -6.57
N ASN A 39 -11.50 -18.68 -5.95
CA ASN A 39 -10.11 -18.25 -6.10
C ASN A 39 -9.38 -18.97 -7.24
N PHE A 40 -10.09 -19.30 -8.33
CA PHE A 40 -9.53 -19.95 -9.53
C PHE A 40 -8.94 -18.98 -10.57
N GLU A 41 -8.46 -17.81 -10.13
CA GLU A 41 -7.40 -17.09 -10.85
C GLU A 41 -6.10 -17.19 -10.03
N ASN A 42 -5.50 -18.38 -10.04
CA ASN A 42 -4.17 -18.65 -9.50
C ASN A 42 -3.09 -17.96 -10.36
N THR A 43 -3.04 -16.63 -10.33
CA THR A 43 -1.84 -15.85 -10.61
C THR A 43 -1.54 -15.00 -9.38
N LYS A 44 -1.15 -15.66 -8.28
CA LYS A 44 -0.68 -14.96 -7.07
C LYS A 44 0.40 -13.96 -7.51
N THR A 45 0.08 -12.67 -7.45
CA THR A 45 0.94 -11.61 -8.01
C THR A 45 2.29 -11.54 -7.29
N TYR A 46 2.31 -12.02 -6.05
CA TYR A 46 3.47 -12.14 -5.16
C TYR A 46 3.33 -13.40 -4.29
N ASP A 47 4.46 -13.94 -3.84
CA ASP A 47 4.52 -15.10 -2.94
C ASP A 47 4.54 -14.66 -1.47
N LEU A 48 5.21 -13.54 -1.19
CA LEU A 48 5.43 -12.97 0.13
C LEU A 48 4.94 -11.52 0.17
N ARG A 49 4.32 -11.11 1.28
CA ARG A 49 3.94 -9.72 1.54
C ARG A 49 4.57 -9.26 2.85
N ILE A 50 5.21 -8.09 2.83
CA ILE A 50 5.72 -7.42 4.02
C ILE A 50 5.22 -5.99 4.05
N ASP A 51 4.84 -5.56 5.26
CA ASP A 51 4.42 -4.20 5.51
C ASP A 51 5.42 -3.48 6.38
N LEU A 52 5.99 -2.41 5.83
CA LEU A 52 6.99 -1.55 6.45
C LEU A 52 6.41 -0.16 6.75
N HIS A 53 5.13 0.11 6.48
CA HIS A 53 4.56 1.40 6.84
C HIS A 53 4.68 1.64 8.36
N GLY A 54 5.12 2.85 8.74
CA GLY A 54 5.26 3.22 10.15
C GLY A 54 6.51 2.69 10.86
N TYR A 55 7.35 1.88 10.20
CA TYR A 55 8.66 1.51 10.73
C TYR A 55 9.69 2.61 10.51
N THR A 56 10.69 2.70 11.38
CA THR A 56 11.88 3.52 11.10
C THR A 56 12.67 2.96 9.92
N ILE A 57 13.58 3.76 9.35
CA ILE A 57 14.46 3.33 8.26
C ILE A 57 15.31 2.13 8.70
N GLU A 58 15.88 2.19 9.91
CA GLU A 58 16.74 1.11 10.45
C GLU A 58 15.98 -0.19 10.64
N GLU A 59 14.77 -0.15 11.23
CA GLU A 59 13.93 -1.33 11.40
C GLU A 59 13.50 -1.91 10.05
N SER A 60 13.20 -1.04 9.09
CA SER A 60 12.84 -1.44 7.73
C SER A 60 13.98 -2.20 7.07
N PHE A 61 15.22 -1.70 7.15
CA PHE A 61 16.39 -2.38 6.60
C PHE A 61 16.62 -3.75 7.24
N ARG A 62 16.52 -3.85 8.58
CA ARG A 62 16.62 -5.15 9.27
C ARG A 62 15.57 -6.15 8.79
N LYS A 63 14.34 -5.69 8.56
CA LYS A 63 13.27 -6.55 8.02
C LYS A 63 13.52 -6.96 6.57
N ILE A 64 14.11 -6.07 5.76
CA ILE A 64 14.55 -6.43 4.41
C ILE A 64 15.63 -7.51 4.46
N ASP A 65 16.61 -7.39 5.35
CA ASP A 65 17.66 -8.41 5.48
C ASP A 65 17.06 -9.79 5.84
N GLN A 66 16.14 -9.81 6.80
CA GLN A 66 15.40 -11.01 7.18
C GLN A 66 14.56 -11.57 6.03
N LEU A 67 13.92 -10.70 5.23
CA LEU A 67 13.16 -11.10 4.06
C LEU A 67 14.04 -11.81 3.03
N PHE A 68 15.24 -11.33 2.75
CA PHE A 68 16.15 -11.97 1.78
C PHE A 68 16.67 -13.32 2.26
N ILE A 69 16.93 -13.48 3.56
CA ILE A 69 17.27 -14.77 4.16
C ILE A 69 16.11 -15.75 4.00
N PHE A 70 14.92 -15.34 4.43
CA PHE A 70 13.71 -16.16 4.34
C PHE A 70 13.38 -16.54 2.89
N ALA A 71 13.53 -15.58 1.97
CA ALA A 71 13.25 -15.79 0.56
C ALA A 71 14.15 -16.84 -0.08
N LYS A 72 15.44 -16.85 0.30
CA LYS A 72 16.41 -17.85 -0.12
C LYS A 72 16.03 -19.24 0.38
N GLU A 73 15.67 -19.37 1.66
CA GLU A 73 15.31 -20.66 2.26
C GLU A 73 14.01 -21.25 1.69
N ASN A 74 13.07 -20.38 1.30
CA ASN A 74 11.72 -20.77 0.89
C ASN A 74 11.46 -20.64 -0.62
N ASN A 75 12.49 -20.39 -1.43
CA ASN A 75 12.38 -20.23 -2.88
C ASN A 75 11.32 -19.19 -3.32
N VAL A 76 11.22 -18.09 -2.58
CA VAL A 76 10.32 -16.97 -2.88
C VAL A 76 10.76 -16.31 -4.19
N LYS A 77 9.85 -16.12 -5.14
CA LYS A 77 10.14 -15.49 -6.42
C LYS A 77 9.73 -14.03 -6.46
N LYS A 78 8.63 -13.67 -5.80
CA LYS A 78 8.10 -12.31 -5.78
C LYS A 78 7.71 -11.88 -4.37
N ALA A 79 8.22 -10.74 -3.92
CA ALA A 79 7.87 -10.13 -2.66
C ALA A 79 7.17 -8.78 -2.88
N LEU A 80 5.97 -8.63 -2.34
CA LEU A 80 5.27 -7.34 -2.22
C LEU A 80 5.76 -6.64 -0.96
N ILE A 81 6.33 -5.45 -1.11
CA ILE A 81 6.87 -4.62 -0.04
C ILE A 81 6.08 -3.32 0.01
N ILE A 82 5.38 -3.08 1.13
CA ILE A 82 4.59 -1.87 1.35
C ILE A 82 5.43 -0.90 2.19
N THR A 83 5.68 0.29 1.66
CA THR A 83 6.50 1.34 2.31
C THR A 83 5.67 2.57 2.70
N GLY A 84 4.45 2.66 2.19
CA GLY A 84 3.60 3.84 2.32
C GLY A 84 3.87 4.88 1.22
N LYS A 85 2.91 5.78 0.98
CA LYS A 85 2.95 6.75 -0.14
C LYS A 85 3.93 7.92 0.07
N GLY A 86 4.65 7.97 1.19
CA GLY A 86 5.56 9.06 1.51
C GLY A 86 4.89 10.43 1.74
N ILE A 87 5.69 11.50 1.68
CA ILE A 87 5.37 12.86 2.16
C ILE A 87 4.23 13.55 1.37
N HIS A 88 3.92 13.08 0.16
CA HIS A 88 2.91 13.72 -0.71
C HIS A 88 1.46 13.54 -0.22
N SER A 89 1.21 12.76 0.83
CA SER A 89 -0.08 12.73 1.51
C SER A 89 -0.27 13.95 2.41
N ASN A 90 -0.33 15.15 1.85
CA ASN A 90 -0.92 16.36 2.45
C ASN A 90 -0.67 16.57 3.96
N LYS A 91 0.59 16.43 4.42
CA LYS A 91 0.96 16.45 5.85
C LYS A 91 2.02 17.50 6.21
N GLU A 92 2.01 18.66 5.54
CA GLU A 92 2.74 19.83 6.05
C GLU A 92 2.18 20.32 7.42
N ASN A 93 0.99 19.87 7.83
CA ASN A 93 0.30 20.31 9.05
C ASN A 93 0.35 19.32 10.23
N ASP A 94 1.06 18.18 10.14
CA ASP A 94 1.13 17.20 11.24
C ASP A 94 2.51 17.22 11.91
N PRO A 95 2.70 17.94 13.03
CA PRO A 95 3.98 18.04 13.74
C PRO A 95 4.44 16.72 14.37
N TYR A 96 3.60 15.68 14.37
CA TYR A 96 3.91 14.37 14.94
C TYR A 96 4.32 13.33 13.89
N ALA A 97 4.26 13.65 12.60
CA ALA A 97 4.74 12.77 11.55
C ALA A 97 6.27 12.86 11.44
N SER A 98 6.97 11.77 11.77
CA SER A 98 8.43 11.72 11.60
C SER A 98 8.78 11.81 10.10
N LYS A 99 9.67 12.75 9.76
CA LYS A 99 10.23 12.92 8.41
C LYS A 99 10.81 11.61 7.87
N ASP A 100 11.37 10.77 8.74
CA ASP A 100 12.04 9.52 8.37
C ASP A 100 11.08 8.44 7.86
N LEU A 101 9.86 8.37 8.42
CA LEU A 101 8.84 7.37 8.03
C LEU A 101 8.34 7.57 6.60
N SER A 102 8.41 8.81 6.11
CA SER A 102 7.95 9.17 4.78
C SER A 102 9.02 8.95 3.70
N LEU A 103 10.24 8.59 4.10
CA LEU A 103 11.38 8.33 3.22
C LEU A 103 11.50 6.85 2.83
N LEU A 104 10.78 5.94 3.48
CA LEU A 104 10.86 4.50 3.20
C LEU A 104 10.62 4.17 1.72
N ARG A 105 9.70 4.89 1.06
CA ARG A 105 9.43 4.74 -0.37
C ARG A 105 10.68 4.86 -1.24
N TYR A 106 11.64 5.70 -0.83
CA TYR A 106 12.90 5.92 -1.53
C TYR A 106 14.05 5.09 -0.93
N ALA A 107 14.16 5.09 0.40
CA ALA A 107 15.26 4.43 1.11
C ALA A 107 15.26 2.91 0.94
N VAL A 108 14.09 2.26 0.94
CA VAL A 108 13.98 0.81 0.81
C VAL A 108 14.45 0.28 -0.55
N PRO A 109 13.96 0.77 -1.71
CA PRO A 109 14.45 0.30 -3.00
C PRO A 109 15.94 0.62 -3.21
N ASP A 110 16.43 1.77 -2.73
CA ASP A 110 17.85 2.12 -2.78
C ASP A 110 18.71 1.14 -1.97
N TYR A 111 18.26 0.79 -0.76
CA TYR A 111 18.92 -0.19 0.10
C TYR A 111 18.93 -1.59 -0.53
N ILE A 112 17.80 -2.01 -1.14
CA ILE A 112 17.71 -3.30 -1.85
C ILE A 112 18.67 -3.32 -3.03
N ASN A 113 18.69 -2.29 -3.87
CA ASN A 113 19.61 -2.21 -5.01
C ASN A 113 21.07 -2.24 -4.58
N LYS A 114 21.42 -1.50 -3.51
CA LYS A 114 22.79 -1.44 -3.02
C LYS A 114 23.30 -2.78 -2.47
N ASN A 115 22.48 -3.47 -1.67
CA ASN A 115 22.93 -4.65 -0.93
C ASN A 115 22.55 -5.99 -1.59
N TYR A 116 21.50 -6.01 -2.42
CA TYR A 116 20.90 -7.23 -2.96
C TYR A 116 20.70 -7.21 -4.48
N SER A 117 21.32 -6.28 -5.22
CA SER A 117 21.23 -6.20 -6.70
C SER A 117 21.53 -7.54 -7.40
N GLN A 118 22.45 -8.34 -6.84
CA GLN A 118 22.80 -9.65 -7.42
C GLN A 118 21.73 -10.72 -7.22
N ASN A 119 20.80 -10.51 -6.28
CA ASN A 119 19.74 -11.44 -5.91
C ASN A 119 18.37 -11.07 -6.50
N ILE A 120 18.25 -9.92 -7.17
CA ILE A 120 17.01 -9.41 -7.74
C ILE A 120 17.03 -9.46 -9.27
N ILE A 121 15.85 -9.61 -9.87
CA ILE A 121 15.59 -9.48 -11.32
C ILE A 121 15.02 -8.10 -11.62
N SER A 122 14.00 -7.67 -10.88
CA SER A 122 13.37 -6.37 -11.06
C SER A 122 12.75 -5.85 -9.75
N ILE A 123 12.59 -4.53 -9.69
CA ILE A 123 11.77 -3.84 -8.68
C ILE A 123 10.78 -2.99 -9.45
N GLU A 124 9.49 -3.26 -9.26
CA GLU A 124 8.41 -2.61 -10.00
C GLU A 124 7.41 -2.00 -9.03
N THR A 125 6.91 -0.80 -9.34
CA THR A 125 5.79 -0.22 -8.59
C THR A 125 4.58 -1.14 -8.70
N SER A 126 3.89 -1.36 -7.58
CA SER A 126 2.75 -2.28 -7.57
C SER A 126 1.54 -1.66 -8.28
N PRO A 127 0.61 -2.47 -8.81
CA PRO A 127 -0.70 -2.00 -9.25
C PRO A 127 -1.44 -1.22 -8.16
N ILE A 128 -2.38 -0.35 -8.56
CA ILE A 128 -3.20 0.44 -7.62
C ILE A 128 -3.93 -0.44 -6.60
N SER A 129 -4.42 -1.61 -7.03
CA SER A 129 -5.07 -2.60 -6.18
C SER A 129 -4.17 -3.18 -5.06
N LEU A 130 -2.85 -3.08 -5.21
CA LEU A 130 -1.85 -3.59 -4.27
C LEU A 130 -1.08 -2.48 -3.54
N GLY A 131 -1.51 -1.22 -3.67
CA GLY A 131 -0.94 -0.08 -2.95
C GLY A 131 -0.29 0.99 -3.83
N GLY A 132 -0.21 0.76 -5.15
CA GLY A 132 0.31 1.73 -6.10
C GLY A 132 1.72 2.19 -5.73
N GLU A 133 1.95 3.50 -5.81
CA GLU A 133 3.22 4.16 -5.45
C GLU A 133 3.67 3.94 -3.99
N GLY A 134 2.78 3.48 -3.10
CA GLY A 134 3.14 3.16 -1.71
C GLY A 134 3.72 1.77 -1.53
N SER A 135 3.93 1.02 -2.62
CA SER A 135 4.31 -0.39 -2.59
C SER A 135 5.06 -0.80 -3.85
N MET A 136 5.90 -1.82 -3.72
CA MET A 136 6.66 -2.39 -4.84
C MET A 136 6.65 -3.91 -4.82
N ILE A 137 6.74 -4.50 -6.00
CA ILE A 137 7.00 -5.92 -6.17
C ILE A 137 8.47 -6.07 -6.52
N VAL A 138 9.19 -6.81 -5.68
CA VAL A 138 10.57 -7.22 -5.92
C VAL A 138 10.56 -8.64 -6.46
N THR A 139 11.03 -8.81 -7.68
CA THR A 139 11.23 -10.13 -8.29
C THR A 139 12.64 -10.60 -7.96
N LEU A 140 12.74 -11.75 -7.32
CA LEU A 140 13.99 -12.37 -6.87
C LEU A 140 14.50 -13.35 -7.93
N LYS A 141 15.83 -13.46 -8.05
CA LYS A 141 16.44 -14.51 -8.85
C LYS A 141 16.15 -15.86 -8.21
N LYS A 142 15.88 -16.86 -9.06
CA LYS A 142 15.86 -18.24 -8.60
C LYS A 142 17.27 -18.59 -8.10
N MET A 143 17.37 -18.99 -6.83
CA MET A 143 18.60 -19.50 -6.24
C MET A 143 18.77 -20.99 -6.50
#